data_AF-A0AAJ1P9Z5-F1
#
_entry.id   AF-A0AAJ1P9Z5-F1
#
_cell.length_a   1.000
_cell.length_b   1.000
_cell.length_c   1.000
_cell.angle_alpha   90.00
_cell.angle_beta   90.00
_cell.angle_gamma   90.00
#
_symmetry.space_group_name_H-M   'P 1'
#
loop_
_entity.id
_entity.type
_entity.pdbx_description
1 polymer ?
#
loop_
_entity_poly.entity_id
_entity_poly.type
_entity_poly.pdbx_seq_one_letter_code
_entity_poly.pdbx_strand_id
1 'polypeptide(L)'
;MSDFAMSGDDLEQMYQEVILEASKNPHGKEHFAPDLASENAFQTGNATVQAVHEYCTPGESHQFNPTCGDEATVHVEVSDQEPHVIERLVWDGHGCSISQASLSVMVDLVEGKTVDEAMNLANTFHKLMESRGKGLDDESAEESLEDGIVFQGVSKYPMRIKCALLGWEGMKDSVAKALSAKA
;
A
#
# COMPACT_ATOMS: atom_id res chain seq x y z
N MET A 1 9.65 -23.09 34.08
CA MET A 1 9.88 -22.45 32.77
C MET A 1 8.54 -21.84 32.42
N SER A 2 8.36 -20.55 32.70
CA SER A 2 7.10 -19.85 32.49
C SER A 2 6.93 -19.64 30.99
N ASP A 3 5.92 -20.27 30.41
CA ASP A 3 5.41 -19.90 29.10
C ASP A 3 5.06 -18.41 29.11
N PHE A 4 5.90 -17.61 28.45
CA PHE A 4 5.68 -16.20 28.18
C PHE A 4 4.69 -16.11 27.01
N ALA A 5 3.47 -16.59 27.22
CA ALA A 5 2.39 -16.32 26.28
C ALA A 5 2.06 -14.83 26.40
N MET A 6 2.41 -14.05 25.37
CA MET A 6 2.04 -12.64 25.30
C MET A 6 0.53 -12.50 25.46
N SER A 7 0.09 -11.55 26.29
CA SER A 7 -1.34 -11.31 26.44
C SER A 7 -1.92 -10.70 25.16
N GLY A 8 -3.23 -10.83 24.95
CA GLY A 8 -3.89 -10.22 23.79
C GLY A 8 -3.70 -8.70 23.73
N ASP A 9 -3.57 -8.05 24.89
CA ASP A 9 -3.32 -6.60 25.00
C ASP A 9 -1.88 -6.24 24.61
N ASP A 10 -0.89 -7.07 24.95
CA ASP A 10 0.51 -6.86 24.56
C ASP A 10 0.69 -6.98 23.04
N LEU A 11 -0.02 -7.91 22.40
CA LEU A 11 -0.03 -8.08 20.95
C LEU A 11 -0.70 -6.90 20.24
N GLU A 12 -1.82 -6.39 20.77
CA GLU A 12 -2.46 -5.19 20.23
C GLU A 12 -1.56 -3.95 20.34
N GLN A 13 -0.82 -3.81 21.43
CA GLN A 13 0.12 -2.70 21.61
C GLN A 13 1.29 -2.79 20.62
N MET A 14 1.86 -3.98 20.43
CA MET A 14 2.90 -4.22 19.43
C MET A 14 2.41 -3.86 18.01
N TYR A 15 1.21 -4.29 17.62
CA TYR A 15 0.66 -3.96 16.30
C TYR A 15 0.40 -2.45 16.12
N GLN A 16 0.01 -1.75 17.18
CA GLN A 16 -0.09 -0.29 17.13
C GLN A 16 1.27 0.37 16.91
N GLU A 17 2.32 -0.13 17.55
CA GLU A 17 3.69 0.38 17.35
C GLU A 17 4.16 0.19 15.91
N VAL A 18 3.92 -0.97 15.30
CA VAL A 18 4.25 -1.24 13.88
C VAL A 18 3.54 -0.25 12.94
N ILE A 19 2.23 -0.04 13.12
CA ILE A 19 1.47 0.93 12.32
C ILE A 19 2.04 2.35 12.51
N LEU A 20 2.38 2.72 13.74
CA LEU A 20 2.94 4.04 14.04
C LEU A 20 4.32 4.22 13.41
N GLU A 21 5.18 3.22 13.45
CA GLU A 21 6.50 3.25 12.84
C GLU A 21 6.42 3.37 11.31
N ALA A 22 5.65 2.49 10.67
CA ALA A 22 5.41 2.52 9.23
C ALA A 22 4.79 3.86 8.77
N SER A 23 3.97 4.49 9.61
CA SER A 23 3.42 5.82 9.28
C SER A 23 4.43 6.97 9.41
N LYS A 24 5.46 6.83 10.25
CA LYS A 24 6.49 7.86 10.49
C LYS A 24 7.62 7.76 9.48
N ASN A 25 8.02 6.55 9.12
CA ASN A 25 9.09 6.25 8.17
C ASN A 25 8.55 5.38 7.03
N PRO A 26 7.63 5.89 6.21
CA PRO A 26 6.99 5.08 5.18
C PRO A 26 7.94 4.69 4.05
N HIS A 27 7.89 3.43 3.66
CA HIS A 27 8.53 2.92 2.46
C HIS A 27 7.76 3.31 1.19
N GLY A 28 8.48 3.48 0.09
CA GLY A 28 7.94 3.90 -1.21
C GLY A 28 7.38 5.32 -1.26
N LYS A 29 7.46 6.11 -0.18
CA LYS A 29 6.98 7.50 -0.17
C LYS A 29 7.95 8.42 -0.89
N GLU A 30 7.45 9.12 -1.91
CA GLU A 30 8.17 10.13 -2.68
C GLU A 30 7.37 11.42 -2.76
N HIS A 31 7.98 12.46 -3.33
CA HIS A 31 7.30 13.70 -3.70
C HIS A 31 7.33 13.83 -5.22
N PHE A 32 6.16 13.74 -5.83
CA PHE A 32 6.04 13.82 -7.28
C PHE A 32 6.10 15.29 -7.70
N ALA A 33 6.80 15.55 -8.81
CA ALA A 33 6.82 16.88 -9.39
C ALA A 33 5.39 17.25 -9.79
N PRO A 34 4.88 18.46 -9.44
CA PRO A 34 3.65 18.93 -10.01
C PRO A 34 3.80 19.00 -11.52
N ASP A 35 2.80 18.52 -12.24
CA ASP A 35 2.77 18.55 -13.70
C ASP A 35 3.04 19.99 -14.17
N LEU A 36 4.13 20.17 -14.94
CA LEU A 36 4.64 21.48 -15.36
C LEU A 36 3.64 22.25 -16.27
N ALA A 37 2.52 21.60 -16.62
CA ALA A 37 1.37 22.20 -17.30
C ALA A 37 0.44 23.01 -16.37
N SER A 38 0.62 22.95 -15.04
CA SER A 38 -0.14 23.76 -14.09
C SER A 38 0.54 25.13 -13.86
N GLU A 39 -0.22 26.22 -14.00
CA GLU A 39 0.27 27.62 -14.02
C GLU A 39 0.95 28.12 -12.72
N ASN A 40 1.17 27.25 -11.72
CA ASN A 40 1.73 27.61 -10.41
C ASN A 40 3.05 26.88 -10.07
N ALA A 41 3.81 26.39 -11.05
CA ALA A 41 5.08 25.71 -10.84
C ALA A 41 6.25 26.65 -10.49
N PHE A 42 6.16 27.36 -9.37
CA PHE A 42 7.29 28.04 -8.75
C PHE A 42 7.14 27.99 -7.23
N GLN A 43 7.53 26.87 -6.61
CA GLN A 43 8.13 26.78 -5.26
C GLN A 43 8.01 25.35 -4.72
N THR A 44 8.99 24.49 -5.00
CA THR A 44 9.68 23.66 -3.97
C THR A 44 10.80 22.86 -4.63
N GLY A 45 12.03 23.07 -4.17
CA GLY A 45 13.20 22.32 -4.63
C GLY A 45 13.27 20.95 -3.95
N ASN A 46 12.73 19.94 -4.62
CA ASN A 46 13.19 18.54 -4.64
C ASN A 46 12.19 17.70 -5.47
N ALA A 47 11.94 18.14 -6.70
CA ALA A 47 11.22 17.32 -7.67
C ALA A 47 12.17 16.22 -8.16
N THR A 48 12.00 14.99 -7.67
CA THR A 48 12.70 13.83 -8.22
C THR A 48 12.16 13.56 -9.62
N VAL A 49 13.04 13.66 -10.62
CA VAL A 49 12.74 13.24 -11.99
C VAL A 49 12.49 11.74 -11.96
N GLN A 50 11.28 11.28 -12.28
CA GLN A 50 10.93 9.86 -12.39
C GLN A 50 11.81 9.22 -13.48
N ALA A 51 12.84 8.50 -13.07
CA ALA A 51 13.56 7.61 -13.96
C ALA A 51 12.70 6.36 -14.12
N VAL A 52 12.07 6.22 -15.28
CA VAL A 52 11.31 5.03 -15.65
C VAL A 52 12.29 3.87 -15.82
N HIS A 53 12.00 2.72 -15.23
CA HIS A 53 12.79 1.51 -15.42
C HIS A 53 12.77 1.11 -16.92
N GLU A 54 13.94 0.79 -17.47
CA GLU A 54 14.20 0.73 -18.93
C GLU A 54 13.30 -0.27 -19.68
N TYR A 55 12.80 -1.29 -18.99
CA TYR A 55 11.96 -2.36 -19.55
C TYR A 55 10.63 -2.50 -18.79
N CYS A 56 10.04 -1.36 -18.45
CA CYS A 56 8.76 -1.30 -17.76
C CYS A 56 7.79 -0.33 -18.41
N THR A 57 6.51 -0.64 -18.26
CA THR A 57 5.42 0.28 -18.58
C THR A 57 4.89 0.90 -17.28
N PRO A 58 4.88 2.23 -17.17
CA PRO A 58 4.38 2.90 -15.98
C PRO A 58 2.85 2.95 -15.97
N GLY A 59 2.29 2.99 -14.77
CA GLY A 59 0.88 3.25 -14.52
C GLY A 59 0.69 4.07 -13.26
N GLU A 60 -0.31 4.96 -13.25
CA GLU A 60 -0.54 5.86 -12.13
C GLU A 60 -2.03 5.95 -11.78
N SER A 61 -2.33 6.01 -10.48
CA SER A 61 -3.67 6.21 -9.98
C SER A 61 -3.70 7.14 -8.78
N HIS A 62 -4.63 8.09 -8.81
CA HIS A 62 -4.92 8.98 -7.71
C HIS A 62 -6.15 8.50 -6.93
N GLN A 63 -6.02 8.42 -5.61
CA GLN A 63 -7.02 7.92 -4.68
C GLN A 63 -7.36 8.96 -3.62
N PHE A 64 -8.65 9.13 -3.34
CA PHE A 64 -9.13 10.07 -2.33
C PHE A 64 -10.21 9.45 -1.45
N ASN A 65 -10.00 9.47 -0.14
CA ASN A 65 -10.96 9.03 0.87
C ASN A 65 -11.47 10.25 1.69
N PRO A 66 -12.63 10.83 1.34
CA PRO A 66 -13.15 12.03 1.99
C PRO A 66 -13.55 11.83 3.45
N THR A 67 -13.68 10.59 3.91
CA THR A 67 -14.10 10.30 5.30
C THR A 67 -12.98 10.57 6.31
N CYS A 68 -11.74 10.22 5.96
CA CYS A 68 -10.53 10.49 6.74
C CYS A 68 -9.78 11.73 6.22
N GLY A 69 -10.08 12.19 4.99
CA GLY A 69 -9.28 13.18 4.28
C GLY A 69 -7.94 12.61 3.79
N ASP A 70 -7.89 11.30 3.52
CA ASP A 70 -6.68 10.68 2.96
C ASP A 70 -6.63 10.89 1.45
N GLU A 71 -5.45 11.18 0.94
CA GLU A 71 -5.17 11.40 -0.47
C GLU A 71 -3.82 10.76 -0.82
N ALA A 72 -3.79 9.92 -1.85
CA ALA A 72 -2.57 9.25 -2.29
C ALA A 72 -2.57 9.05 -3.80
N THR A 73 -1.46 9.37 -4.45
CA THR A 73 -1.17 8.97 -5.82
C THR A 73 -0.19 7.82 -5.80
N VAL A 74 -0.56 6.69 -6.40
CA VAL A 74 0.25 5.47 -6.49
C VAL A 74 0.76 5.34 -7.93
N HIS A 75 2.07 5.19 -8.07
CA HIS A 75 2.77 4.93 -9.32
C HIS A 75 3.37 3.53 -9.27
N VAL A 76 3.18 2.76 -10.35
CA VAL A 76 3.77 1.43 -10.54
C VAL A 76 4.52 1.36 -11.83
N GLU A 77 5.58 0.56 -11.86
CA GLU A 77 6.32 0.21 -13.06
C GLU A 77 6.24 -1.31 -13.24
N VAL A 78 5.59 -1.75 -14.32
CA VAL A 78 5.33 -3.16 -14.57
C VAL A 78 6.20 -3.67 -15.70
N SER A 79 6.96 -4.74 -15.44
CA SER A 79 7.89 -5.34 -16.40
C SER A 79 7.21 -5.74 -17.71
N ASP A 80 7.88 -5.48 -18.83
CA ASP A 80 7.33 -5.76 -20.16
C ASP A 80 7.30 -7.25 -20.51
N GLN A 81 8.14 -8.05 -19.86
CA GLN A 81 8.21 -9.49 -20.06
C GLN A 81 7.18 -10.23 -19.20
N GLU A 82 6.70 -11.36 -19.72
CA GLU A 82 5.86 -12.28 -18.95
C GLU A 82 6.74 -13.29 -18.17
N PRO A 83 6.39 -13.61 -16.90
CA PRO A 83 5.27 -13.05 -16.14
C PRO A 83 5.52 -11.58 -15.77
N HIS A 84 4.47 -10.75 -15.84
CA HIS A 84 4.57 -9.34 -15.47
C HIS A 84 4.87 -9.19 -13.99
N VAL A 85 5.88 -8.38 -13.66
CA VAL A 85 6.39 -8.12 -12.31
C VAL A 85 6.22 -6.63 -12.00
N ILE A 86 5.86 -6.32 -10.75
CA ILE A 86 5.90 -4.95 -10.23
C ILE A 86 7.36 -4.67 -9.86
N GLU A 87 8.12 -4.05 -10.75
CA GLU A 87 9.55 -3.77 -10.53
C GLU A 87 9.75 -2.60 -9.57
N ARG A 88 8.77 -1.70 -9.51
CA ARG A 88 8.79 -0.55 -8.60
C ARG A 88 7.37 -0.10 -8.27
N LEU A 89 7.13 0.20 -6.99
CA LEU A 89 5.91 0.86 -6.54
C LEU A 89 6.26 2.02 -5.60
N VAL A 90 5.85 3.22 -5.98
CA VAL A 90 6.03 4.42 -5.16
C VAL A 90 4.73 5.20 -5.04
N TRP A 91 4.64 6.04 -4.01
CA TRP A 91 3.45 6.83 -3.74
C TRP A 91 3.80 8.21 -3.21
N ASP A 92 2.93 9.18 -3.48
CA ASP A 92 2.96 10.51 -2.88
C ASP A 92 1.57 10.82 -2.31
N GLY A 93 1.53 11.56 -1.20
CA GLY A 93 0.27 11.93 -0.59
C GLY A 93 0.33 12.14 0.92
N HIS A 94 -0.86 12.34 1.48
CA HIS A 94 -1.07 12.60 2.89
C HIS A 94 -2.31 11.87 3.40
N GLY A 95 -2.30 11.50 4.68
CA GLY A 95 -3.42 10.80 5.28
C GLY A 95 -3.17 10.50 6.75
N CYS A 96 -4.14 9.85 7.38
CA CYS A 96 -3.98 9.36 8.75
C CYS A 96 -2.87 8.29 8.85
N SER A 97 -2.48 7.95 10.08
CA SER A 97 -1.42 6.95 10.29
C SER A 97 -1.73 5.59 9.68
N ILE A 98 -3.01 5.20 9.65
CA ILE A 98 -3.46 3.92 9.08
C ILE A 98 -3.26 3.88 7.56
N SER A 99 -3.63 4.95 6.84
CA SER A 99 -3.48 4.98 5.38
C SER A 99 -2.01 5.03 4.97
N GLN A 100 -1.19 5.82 5.66
CA GLN A 100 0.25 5.89 5.39
C GLN A 100 0.97 4.58 5.73
N ALA A 101 0.65 3.95 6.86
CA ALA A 101 1.20 2.65 7.20
C ALA A 101 0.78 1.57 6.20
N SER A 102 -0.48 1.58 5.74
CA SER A 102 -0.95 0.57 4.80
C SER A 102 -0.32 0.75 3.42
N LEU A 103 -0.05 1.98 2.98
CA LEU A 103 0.71 2.26 1.76
C LEU A 103 2.15 1.73 1.88
N SER A 104 2.82 2.01 3.01
CA SER A 104 4.18 1.52 3.28
C SER A 104 4.26 -0.01 3.24
N VAL A 105 3.40 -0.69 4.00
CA VAL A 105 3.38 -2.15 4.07
C VAL A 105 2.99 -2.77 2.73
N MET A 106 2.10 -2.13 1.97
CA MET A 106 1.76 -2.58 0.62
C MET A 106 2.99 -2.55 -0.30
N VAL A 107 3.80 -1.48 -0.28
CA VAL A 107 5.04 -1.40 -1.10
C VAL A 107 5.92 -2.61 -0.83
N ASP A 108 6.24 -2.87 0.44
CA ASP A 108 7.09 -3.99 0.85
C ASP A 108 6.52 -5.34 0.42
N LEU A 109 5.20 -5.49 0.48
CA LEU A 109 4.52 -6.74 0.13
C LEU A 109 4.43 -7.01 -1.36
N VAL A 110 4.50 -6.01 -2.25
CA VAL A 110 4.17 -6.22 -3.67
C VAL A 110 5.31 -5.92 -4.63
N GLU A 111 6.28 -5.11 -4.22
CA GLU A 111 7.46 -4.84 -5.05
C GLU A 111 8.28 -6.12 -5.26
N GLY A 112 8.70 -6.36 -6.51
CA GLY A 112 9.39 -7.57 -6.94
C GLY A 112 8.49 -8.81 -7.11
N LYS A 113 7.19 -8.72 -6.81
CA LYS A 113 6.24 -9.83 -7.04
C LYS A 113 5.59 -9.73 -8.41
N THR A 114 5.10 -10.86 -8.91
CA THR A 114 4.28 -10.86 -10.12
C THR A 114 2.97 -10.12 -9.89
N VAL A 115 2.38 -9.58 -10.96
CA VAL A 115 1.08 -8.92 -10.88
C VAL A 115 0.02 -9.85 -10.29
N ASP A 116 0.01 -11.13 -10.67
CA ASP A 116 -0.94 -12.11 -10.14
C ASP A 116 -0.78 -12.32 -8.63
N GLU A 117 0.47 -12.42 -8.13
CA GLU A 117 0.75 -12.50 -6.70
C GLU A 117 0.30 -11.24 -5.96
N ALA A 118 0.59 -10.04 -6.50
CA ALA A 118 0.18 -8.78 -5.91
C ALA A 118 -1.35 -8.63 -5.85
N MET A 119 -2.07 -9.08 -6.89
CA MET A 119 -3.55 -9.09 -6.91
C MET A 119 -4.11 -10.09 -5.90
N ASN A 120 -3.47 -11.24 -5.71
CA ASN A 120 -3.85 -12.19 -4.67
C ASN A 120 -3.66 -11.59 -3.27
N LEU A 121 -2.53 -10.93 -3.01
CA LEU A 121 -2.28 -10.22 -1.76
C LEU A 121 -3.31 -9.12 -1.50
N ALA A 122 -3.66 -8.33 -2.52
CA ALA A 122 -4.71 -7.31 -2.40
C ALA A 122 -6.06 -7.92 -2.02
N ASN A 123 -6.43 -9.06 -2.62
CA ASN A 123 -7.66 -9.77 -2.27
C ASN A 123 -7.62 -10.34 -0.84
N THR A 124 -6.47 -10.89 -0.42
CA THR A 124 -6.28 -11.40 0.94
C THR A 124 -6.36 -10.29 1.97
N PHE A 125 -5.71 -9.14 1.73
CA PHE A 125 -5.79 -7.97 2.60
C PHE A 125 -7.21 -7.40 2.67
N HIS A 126 -7.95 -7.38 1.55
CA HIS A 126 -9.36 -6.99 1.54
C HIS A 126 -10.22 -7.90 2.43
N LYS A 127 -10.04 -9.23 2.33
CA LYS A 127 -10.72 -10.18 3.22
C LYS A 127 -10.37 -9.95 4.69
N LEU A 128 -9.10 -9.65 4.99
CA LEU A 128 -8.67 -9.31 6.35
C LEU A 128 -9.44 -8.09 6.87
N MET A 129 -9.62 -7.06 6.04
CA MET A 129 -10.37 -5.86 6.42
C MET A 129 -11.86 -6.13 6.66
N GLU A 130 -12.43 -7.13 6.01
CA GLU A 130 -13.82 -7.57 6.20
C GLU A 130 -14.01 -8.51 7.41
N SER A 131 -12.92 -9.03 7.99
CA SER A 131 -12.96 -10.02 9.07
C SER A 131 -13.56 -9.53 10.39
N ARG A 132 -13.68 -8.20 10.59
CA ARG A 132 -14.17 -7.58 11.83
C ARG A 132 -13.37 -8.00 13.07
N GLY A 133 -12.06 -8.15 12.91
CA GLY A 133 -11.10 -8.49 13.95
C GLY A 133 -10.90 -9.98 14.16
N LYS A 134 -11.61 -10.83 13.40
CA LYS A 134 -11.49 -12.29 13.53
C LYS A 134 -10.23 -12.87 12.89
N GLY A 135 -9.56 -12.13 12.00
CA GLY A 135 -8.44 -12.65 11.22
C GLY A 135 -8.92 -13.40 9.98
N LEU A 136 -8.04 -14.20 9.37
CA LEU A 136 -8.39 -15.07 8.25
C LEU A 136 -8.51 -16.51 8.74
N ASP A 137 -9.39 -17.29 8.10
CA ASP A 137 -9.57 -18.70 8.47
C ASP A 137 -8.45 -19.62 7.91
N ASP A 138 -7.58 -19.09 7.06
CA ASP A 138 -6.51 -19.79 6.36
C ASP A 138 -5.15 -19.27 6.82
N GLU A 139 -4.42 -20.10 7.57
CA GLU A 139 -3.10 -19.79 8.12
C GLU A 139 -2.10 -19.42 7.02
N SER A 140 -2.18 -20.05 5.84
CA SER A 140 -1.30 -19.72 4.71
C SER A 140 -1.60 -18.33 4.14
N ALA A 141 -2.86 -17.90 4.21
CA ALA A 141 -3.26 -16.56 3.80
C ALA A 141 -2.79 -15.49 4.81
N GLU A 142 -2.80 -15.81 6.10
CA GLU A 142 -2.21 -14.94 7.14
C GLU A 142 -0.70 -14.79 6.96
N GLU A 143 0.01 -15.91 6.76
CA GLU A 143 1.45 -15.90 6.51
C GLU A 143 1.82 -15.11 5.25
N SER A 144 1.01 -15.19 4.19
CA SER A 144 1.25 -14.46 2.94
C SER A 144 1.21 -12.93 3.11
N LEU A 145 0.50 -12.43 4.12
CA LEU A 145 0.40 -10.99 4.37
C LEU A 145 1.58 -10.44 5.15
N GLU A 146 2.48 -11.27 5.69
CA GLU A 146 3.63 -10.83 6.50
C GLU A 146 3.22 -9.72 7.50
N ASP A 147 3.84 -8.53 7.44
CA ASP A 147 3.52 -7.38 8.29
C ASP A 147 2.13 -6.77 8.03
N GLY A 148 1.46 -7.13 6.94
CA GLY A 148 0.07 -6.77 6.65
C GLY A 148 -0.93 -7.32 7.67
N ILE A 149 -0.57 -8.38 8.42
CA ILE A 149 -1.46 -8.97 9.44
C ILE A 149 -1.74 -8.01 10.60
N VAL A 150 -0.86 -7.02 10.85
CA VAL A 150 -1.02 -6.03 11.93
C VAL A 150 -2.30 -5.19 11.76
N PHE A 151 -2.84 -5.13 10.55
CA PHE A 151 -4.10 -4.43 10.26
C PHE A 151 -5.34 -5.21 10.70
N GLN A 152 -5.23 -6.45 11.20
CA GLN A 152 -6.37 -7.18 11.78
C GLN A 152 -7.10 -6.35 12.83
N GLY A 153 -6.37 -5.61 13.68
CA GLY A 153 -6.96 -4.70 14.66
C GLY A 153 -7.79 -3.57 14.02
N VAL A 154 -7.35 -3.06 12.87
CA VAL A 154 -8.05 -2.00 12.11
C VAL A 154 -9.40 -2.49 11.57
N SER A 155 -9.50 -3.77 11.19
CA SER A 155 -10.75 -4.36 10.68
C SER A 155 -11.91 -4.33 11.70
N LYS A 156 -11.62 -4.17 13.01
CA LYS A 156 -12.63 -3.96 14.05
C LYS A 156 -13.37 -2.62 13.92
N TYR A 157 -12.82 -1.67 13.16
CA TYR A 157 -13.31 -0.30 13.05
C TYR A 157 -13.76 0.03 11.62
N PRO A 158 -15.05 -0.14 11.28
CA PRO A 158 -15.55 0.07 9.90
C PRO A 158 -15.20 1.44 9.30
N MET A 159 -15.13 2.47 10.12
CA MET A 159 -14.77 3.83 9.69
C MET A 159 -13.30 3.98 9.26
N ARG A 160 -12.43 3.02 9.58
CA ARG A 160 -11.00 3.01 9.23
C ARG A 160 -10.65 2.06 8.10
N ILE A 161 -11.56 1.16 7.70
CA ILE A 161 -11.34 0.19 6.61
C ILE A 161 -10.96 0.90 5.31
N LYS A 162 -11.67 1.98 4.95
CA LYS A 162 -11.34 2.76 3.73
C LYS A 162 -9.97 3.42 3.80
N CYS A 163 -9.52 3.78 4.99
CA CYS A 163 -8.21 4.41 5.18
C CYS A 163 -7.11 3.35 4.96
N ALA A 164 -7.32 2.09 5.39
CA ALA A 164 -6.42 0.97 5.09
C ALA A 164 -6.44 0.52 3.61
N LEU A 165 -7.61 0.46 2.97
CA LEU A 165 -7.70 -0.03 1.58
C LEU A 165 -7.27 0.97 0.51
N LEU A 166 -7.09 2.26 0.85
CA LEU A 166 -6.79 3.33 -0.10
C LEU A 166 -5.62 3.00 -1.04
N GLY A 167 -4.48 2.58 -0.49
CA GLY A 167 -3.29 2.27 -1.28
C GLY A 167 -3.50 1.08 -2.21
N TRP A 168 -4.16 0.04 -1.72
CA TRP A 168 -4.45 -1.18 -2.47
C TRP A 168 -5.38 -0.93 -3.67
N GLU A 169 -6.37 -0.05 -3.52
CA GLU A 169 -7.18 0.38 -4.67
C GLU A 169 -6.37 1.18 -5.69
N GLY A 170 -5.44 2.03 -5.21
CA GLY A 170 -4.50 2.76 -6.06
C GLY A 170 -3.59 1.84 -6.87
N MET A 171 -3.01 0.82 -6.23
CA MET A 171 -2.18 -0.19 -6.90
C MET A 171 -2.96 -0.94 -7.97
N LYS A 172 -4.19 -1.40 -7.67
CA LYS A 172 -5.00 -2.14 -8.66
C LYS A 172 -5.27 -1.30 -9.91
N ASP A 173 -5.67 -0.05 -9.73
CA ASP A 173 -5.96 0.85 -10.85
C ASP A 173 -4.70 1.24 -11.63
N SER A 174 -3.58 1.51 -10.94
CA SER A 174 -2.31 1.85 -11.60
C SER A 174 -1.76 0.67 -12.42
N VAL A 175 -1.81 -0.55 -11.88
CA VAL A 175 -1.43 -1.78 -12.60
C VAL A 175 -2.36 -2.01 -13.80
N ALA A 176 -3.68 -1.83 -13.63
CA ALA A 176 -4.63 -1.99 -14.73
C ALA A 176 -4.34 -1.02 -15.89
N LYS A 177 -3.97 0.23 -15.58
CA LYS A 177 -3.55 1.22 -16.57
C LYS A 177 -2.25 0.84 -17.26
N ALA A 178 -1.24 0.39 -16.51
CA ALA A 178 0.03 -0.08 -17.07
C ALA A 178 -0.16 -1.26 -18.05
N LEU A 179 -0.99 -2.24 -17.68
CA LEU A 179 -1.29 -3.39 -18.53
C LEU A 179 -2.15 -3.02 -19.75
N SER A 180 -3.10 -2.10 -19.60
CA SER A 180 -3.94 -1.64 -20.71
C SER A 180 -3.16 -0.83 -21.75
N ALA A 181 -2.11 -0.12 -21.34
CA ALA A 181 -1.23 0.61 -22.25
C ALA A 181 -0.35 -0.33 -23.12
N LYS A 182 -0.23 -1.61 -22.74
CA LYS A 182 0.48 -2.65 -23.52
C LYS A 182 -0.39 -3.35 -24.57
N ALA A 183 -1.73 -3.24 -24.46
CA ALA A 183 -2.69 -3.92 -25.33
C ALA A 183 -2.95 -3.16 -26.63
#